data_AF-A0A382Z1B6-F1
#
_entry.id   AF-A0A382Z1B6-F1
#
_cell.length_a   1.000
_cell.length_b   1.000
_cell.length_c   1.000
_cell.angle_alpha   90.00
_cell.angle_beta   90.00
_cell.angle_gamma   90.00
#
_symmetry.space_group_name_H-M   'P 1'
#
loop_
_entity.id
_entity.type
_entity.pdbx_description
1 polymer ?
#
loop_
_entity_poly.entity_id
_entity_poly.type
_entity_poly.pdbx_seq_one_letter_code
_entity_poly.pdbx_strand_id
1 'polypeptide(L)'
;MRIVSGLCGVFLLCGAMSVDVSGQAVVQVNTVEVPEDQVGAYLSGLKNIIDLYEQILPETELRVWRDAEGASPHLITVMTEFASADAWTA
;
A
#
# COMPACT_ATOMS: atom_id res chain seq x y z
N MET A 1 43.43 -18.50 -40.84
CA MET A 1 42.03 -18.79 -40.49
C MET A 1 41.98 -19.32 -39.07
N ARG A 2 41.46 -18.53 -38.11
CA ARG A 2 40.68 -19.01 -36.97
C ARG A 2 40.14 -17.80 -36.22
N ILE A 3 38.86 -17.57 -36.46
CA ILE A 3 37.99 -16.56 -35.88
C ILE A 3 37.84 -16.91 -34.39
N VAL A 4 38.17 -15.99 -33.49
CA VAL A 4 37.82 -16.12 -32.08
C VAL A 4 36.40 -15.58 -31.92
N SER A 5 35.44 -16.47 -32.14
CA SER A 5 34.02 -16.24 -31.84
C SER A 5 33.83 -16.44 -30.34
N GLY A 6 33.65 -15.35 -29.61
CA GLY A 6 33.45 -15.37 -28.15
C GLY A 6 32.47 -14.32 -27.67
N LEU A 7 31.48 -13.93 -28.49
CA LEU A 7 30.32 -13.16 -28.05
C LEU A 7 29.31 -14.14 -27.44
N CYS A 8 29.47 -14.43 -26.15
CA CYS A 8 28.40 -15.02 -25.34
C CYS A 8 27.39 -13.91 -25.04
N GLY A 9 26.62 -13.51 -26.06
CA GLY A 9 25.47 -12.65 -25.90
C GLY A 9 24.34 -13.46 -25.30
N VAL A 10 24.30 -13.56 -23.97
CA VAL A 10 23.10 -14.00 -23.28
C VAL A 10 22.08 -12.87 -23.42
N PHE A 11 21.27 -12.95 -24.47
CA PHE A 11 20.00 -12.23 -24.53
C PHE A 11 19.10 -12.83 -23.44
N LEU A 12 19.17 -12.27 -22.23
CA LEU A 12 18.07 -12.32 -21.29
C LEU A 12 16.92 -11.54 -21.92
N LEU A 13 16.16 -12.21 -22.79
CA LEU A 13 14.79 -11.84 -23.08
C LEU A 13 14.01 -11.99 -21.78
N CYS A 14 14.10 -10.98 -20.91
CA CYS A 14 13.04 -10.68 -19.95
C CYS A 14 11.82 -10.33 -20.81
N GLY A 15 11.10 -11.36 -21.24
CA GLY A 15 9.75 -11.19 -21.74
C GLY A 15 8.99 -10.46 -20.65
N ALA A 16 8.60 -9.21 -20.91
CA ALA A 16 7.64 -8.50 -20.11
C ALA A 16 6.33 -9.30 -20.24
N MET A 17 6.13 -10.26 -19.34
CA MET A 17 4.84 -10.87 -19.15
C MET A 17 3.96 -9.75 -18.61
N SER A 18 2.99 -9.29 -19.40
CA SER A 18 1.95 -8.40 -18.93
C SER A 18 1.23 -9.11 -17.80
N VAL A 19 1.59 -8.78 -16.55
CA VAL A 19 0.87 -9.27 -15.39
C VAL A 19 -0.45 -8.54 -15.40
N ASP A 20 -1.54 -9.29 -15.56
CA ASP A 20 -2.87 -8.75 -15.37
C ASP A 20 -3.02 -8.41 -13.88
N VAL A 21 -2.92 -7.13 -13.56
CA VAL A 21 -2.97 -6.59 -12.19
C VAL A 21 -4.41 -6.34 -11.74
N SER A 22 -5.39 -6.51 -12.62
CA SER A 22 -6.80 -6.16 -12.35
C SER A 22 -7.40 -6.91 -11.16
N GLY A 23 -6.94 -8.13 -10.87
CA GLY A 23 -7.35 -8.92 -9.71
C GLY A 23 -6.38 -8.92 -8.54
N GLN A 24 -5.35 -8.07 -8.54
CA GLN A 24 -4.38 -8.00 -7.43
C GLN A 24 -4.84 -6.99 -6.38
N ALA A 25 -4.70 -7.37 -5.10
CA ALA A 25 -4.95 -6.48 -3.99
C ALA A 25 -4.05 -5.24 -4.06
N VAL A 26 -4.62 -4.08 -3.75
CA VAL A 26 -3.92 -2.80 -3.69
C VAL A 26 -3.79 -2.37 -2.25
N VAL A 27 -2.57 -2.12 -1.79
CA VAL A 27 -2.31 -1.60 -0.44
C VAL A 27 -1.95 -0.12 -0.55
N GLN A 28 -2.81 0.74 -0.02
CA GLN A 28 -2.54 2.16 0.16
C GLN A 28 -1.98 2.40 1.57
N VAL A 29 -0.87 3.13 1.66
CA VAL A 29 -0.26 3.55 2.92
C VAL A 29 -0.19 5.07 2.96
N ASN A 30 -0.89 5.68 3.92
CA ASN A 30 -0.89 7.12 4.13
C ASN A 30 -0.30 7.45 5.50
N THR A 31 0.74 8.26 5.54
CA THR A 31 1.28 8.79 6.80
C THR A 31 0.94 10.27 6.90
N VAL A 32 0.34 10.65 8.02
CA VAL A 32 -0.09 12.03 8.29
C VAL A 32 0.58 12.50 9.58
N GLU A 33 1.12 13.70 9.53
CA GLU A 33 1.56 14.44 10.72
C GLU A 33 0.36 15.17 11.33
N VAL A 34 0.08 14.88 12.59
CA VAL A 34 -1.06 15.41 13.34
C VAL A 34 -0.55 16.20 14.53
N PRO A 35 -1.00 17.45 14.74
CA PRO A 35 -0.66 18.23 15.92
C PRO A 35 -0.91 17.43 17.21
N GLU A 36 0.02 17.49 18.16
CA GLU A 36 0.01 16.64 19.36
C GLU A 36 -1.30 16.74 20.15
N ASP A 37 -1.86 17.94 20.27
CA ASP A 37 -3.13 18.23 20.94
C ASP A 37 -4.36 17.71 20.17
N GLN A 38 -4.22 17.38 18.89
CA GLN A 38 -5.28 16.88 18.02
C GLN A 38 -5.21 15.38 17.78
N VAL A 39 -4.12 14.69 18.16
CA VAL A 39 -3.93 13.25 17.95
C VAL A 39 -5.12 12.43 18.47
N GLY A 40 -5.60 12.73 19.68
CA GLY A 40 -6.73 12.00 20.28
C GLY A 40 -8.04 12.16 19.47
N ALA A 41 -8.31 13.38 19.00
CA ALA A 41 -9.49 13.66 18.18
C ALA A 41 -9.37 12.99 16.80
N TYR A 42 -8.19 13.02 16.19
CA TYR A 42 -7.92 12.38 14.90
C TYR A 42 -8.11 10.86 14.97
N LEU A 43 -7.56 10.20 15.99
CA LEU A 43 -7.74 8.75 16.20
C LEU A 43 -9.22 8.38 16.44
N SER A 44 -9.94 9.21 17.19
CA SER A 44 -11.38 9.01 17.41
C SER A 44 -12.18 9.14 16.11
N GLY A 45 -11.81 10.10 15.25
CA GLY A 45 -12.38 10.24 13.91
C GLY A 45 -12.06 9.05 13.02
N LEU A 46 -10.81 8.56 13.03
CA LEU A 46 -10.40 7.37 12.28
C LEU A 46 -11.20 6.14 12.67
N LYS A 47 -11.52 5.95 13.96
CA LYS A 47 -12.37 4.85 14.40
C LYS A 47 -13.74 4.88 13.70
N ASN A 48 -14.38 6.04 13.60
CA ASN A 48 -15.66 6.17 12.91
C ASN A 48 -15.54 5.85 11.41
N ILE A 49 -14.40 6.16 10.79
CA ILE A 49 -14.13 5.84 9.39
C ILE A 49 -13.95 4.33 9.21
N ILE A 50 -13.21 3.65 10.10
CA ILE A 50 -13.07 2.19 10.08
C ILE A 50 -14.44 1.53 10.20
N ASP A 51 -15.22 1.91 11.22
CA ASP A 51 -16.54 1.34 11.47
C ASP A 51 -17.50 1.58 10.27
N LEU A 52 -17.35 2.70 9.55
CA LEU A 52 -18.08 2.97 8.31
C LEU A 52 -17.61 2.08 7.16
N TYR A 53 -16.30 1.99 6.93
CA TYR A 53 -15.71 1.20 5.84
C TYR A 53 -16.06 -0.28 5.96
N GLU A 54 -16.09 -0.84 7.17
CA GLU A 54 -16.56 -2.21 7.41
C GLU A 54 -18.01 -2.42 6.95
N GLN A 55 -18.85 -1.39 6.98
CA GLN A 55 -20.25 -1.46 6.55
C GLN A 55 -20.42 -1.29 5.04
N ILE A 56 -19.68 -0.36 4.42
CA ILE A 56 -19.89 0.04 3.03
C ILE A 56 -18.93 -0.65 2.04
N LEU A 57 -17.79 -1.13 2.52
CA LEU A 57 -16.73 -1.78 1.74
C LEU A 57 -16.22 -3.02 2.50
N PRO A 58 -17.06 -4.06 2.67
CA PRO A 58 -16.74 -5.23 3.50
C PRO A 58 -15.54 -6.05 2.99
N GLU A 59 -15.14 -5.85 1.74
CA GLU A 59 -13.96 -6.49 1.13
C GLU A 59 -12.67 -5.68 1.28
N THR A 60 -12.73 -4.52 1.95
CA THR A 60 -11.58 -3.65 2.20
C THR A 60 -11.15 -3.76 3.66
N GLU A 61 -9.85 -4.01 3.89
CA GLU A 61 -9.30 -4.07 5.24
C GLU A 61 -8.58 -2.76 5.58
N LEU A 62 -8.91 -2.14 6.72
CA LEU A 62 -8.29 -0.89 7.15
C LEU A 62 -7.57 -1.09 8.49
N ARG A 63 -6.24 -0.89 8.47
CA ARG A 63 -5.37 -1.04 9.64
C ARG A 63 -4.69 0.27 9.95
N VAL A 64 -4.83 0.73 11.19
CA VAL A 64 -4.13 1.93 11.68
C VAL A 64 -2.89 1.49 12.44
N TRP A 65 -1.73 1.98 12.02
CA TRP A 65 -0.46 1.78 12.71
C TRP A 65 0.00 3.09 13.34
N ARG A 66 0.38 2.99 14.61
CA ARG A 66 1.03 4.07 15.35
C ARG A 66 2.29 3.49 15.95
N ASP A 67 3.41 4.19 15.78
CA ASP A 67 4.60 3.86 16.53
C ASP A 67 4.35 4.18 18.01
N ALA A 68 4.02 3.14 18.79
CA ALA A 68 3.83 3.23 20.23
C ALA A 68 5.16 3.29 20.99
N GLU A 69 6.29 3.01 20.33
CA GLU A 69 7.64 3.01 20.93
C GLU A 69 8.36 4.38 20.82
N GLY A 70 7.61 5.44 20.49
CA GLY A 70 7.92 6.78 20.98
C GLY A 70 8.80 7.66 20.10
N ALA A 71 9.15 7.27 18.87
CA ALA A 71 9.92 8.15 18.00
C ALA A 71 9.07 9.31 17.42
N SER A 72 7.80 9.07 17.10
CA SER A 72 6.93 10.09 16.47
C SER A 72 5.43 9.86 16.74
N PRO A 73 4.95 10.10 17.97
CA PRO A 73 3.54 9.87 18.34
C PRO A 73 2.52 10.75 17.60
N HIS A 74 2.99 11.78 16.89
CA HIS A 74 2.25 12.68 16.00
C HIS A 74 2.19 12.19 14.54
N LEU A 75 2.99 11.19 14.16
CA LEU A 75 2.90 10.54 12.87
C LEU A 75 1.95 9.35 12.98
N ILE A 76 0.86 9.41 12.20
CA ILE A 76 -0.15 8.36 12.16
C ILE A 76 -0.15 7.77 10.76
N THR A 77 0.09 6.46 10.68
CA THR A 77 0.09 5.71 9.42
C THR A 77 -1.20 4.89 9.31
N VAL A 78 -1.94 5.10 8.24
CA VAL A 78 -3.14 4.35 7.91
C VAL A 78 -2.85 3.50 6.69
N MET A 79 -3.02 2.19 6.84
CA MET A 79 -2.93 1.22 5.75
C MET A 79 -4.32 0.76 5.37
N THR A 80 -4.64 0.79 4.09
CA THR A 80 -5.91 0.30 3.54
C THR A 80 -5.60 -0.69 2.43
N GLU A 81 -6.11 -1.91 2.57
CA GLU A 81 -5.99 -2.97 1.58
C GLU A 81 -7.32 -3.14 0.85
N PHE A 82 -7.29 -2.91 -0.47
CA PHE A 82 -8.42 -3.07 -1.37
C PHE A 82 -8.26 -4.38 -2.15
N ALA A 83 -9.36 -5.07 -2.42
CA ALA A 83 -9.34 -6.33 -3.17
C ALA A 83 -8.81 -6.20 -4.61
N SER A 84 -8.90 -5.00 -5.21
CA SER A 84 -8.44 -4.72 -6.57
C SER A 84 -8.17 -3.23 -6.81
N ALA A 85 -7.54 -2.91 -7.95
CA ALA A 85 -7.38 -1.52 -8.41
C ALA A 85 -8.72 -0.84 -8.74
N ASP A 86 -9.70 -1.59 -9.22
CA ASP A 86 -11.06 -1.08 -9.47
C ASP A 86 -11.74 -0.71 -8.14
N ALA A 87 -11.61 -1.56 -7.11
CA ALA A 87 -12.14 -1.28 -5.78
C ALA A 87 -11.47 -0.05 -5.12
N TRP A 88 -10.20 0.21 -5.45
CA TRP A 88 -9.47 1.39 -4.97
C TRP A 88 -9.89 2.70 -5.67
N THR A 89 -10.35 2.64 -6.91
CA THR A 89 -10.65 3.83 -7.73
C THR A 89 -12.14 4.16 -7.87
N ALA A 90 -13.02 3.27 -7.39
CA ALA A 90 -14.48 3.44 -7.38
C ALA A 90 -14.95 4.49 -6.36
#